data_AF-A0A317Z2A1-F1
#
_entry.id   AF-A0A317Z2A1-F1
#
_cell.length_a   1.000
_cell.length_b   1.000
_cell.length_c   1.000
_cell.angle_alpha   90.00
_cell.angle_beta   90.00
_cell.angle_gamma   90.00
#
_symmetry.space_group_name_H-M   'P 1'
#
loop_
_entity.id
_entity.type
_entity.pdbx_description
1 polymer ?
#
loop_
_entity_poly.entity_id
_entity_poly.type
_entity_poly.pdbx_seq_one_letter_code
_entity_poly.pdbx_strand_id
1 'polypeptide(L)' 'MRITELLTKETIAMDLSATTKDGVIDQLAQQLNQAGKLNQLDDYIAAIHKREQQSSTGIGEGIAIPHAKVE' A
#
# COMPACT_ATOMS: atom_id res chain seq x y z
N MET A 1 8.89 17.60 -1.77
CA MET A 1 7.89 16.97 -2.66
C MET A 1 6.52 17.41 -2.21
N ARG A 2 5.66 17.79 -3.14
CA ARG A 2 4.25 18.06 -2.83
C ARG A 2 3.50 16.74 -2.87
N ILE A 3 2.50 16.55 -2.01
CA ILE A 3 1.73 15.30 -1.99
C ILE A 3 1.03 15.03 -3.33
N THR A 4 0.67 16.09 -4.05
CA THR A 4 0.08 16.02 -5.40
C THR A 4 1.04 15.50 -6.47
N GLU A 5 2.35 15.45 -6.18
CA GLU A 5 3.35 14.82 -7.05
C GLU A 5 3.43 13.30 -6.80
N LEU A 6 2.92 12.83 -5.65
CA LEU A 6 2.94 11.42 -5.24
C LEU A 6 1.60 10.73 -5.48
N LEU A 7 0.49 11.42 -5.21
CA LEU A 7 -0.87 10.95 -5.44
C LEU A 7 -1.31 11.29 -6.86
N THR A 8 -0.97 10.41 -7.81
CA THR A 8 -1.43 10.52 -9.20
C THR A 8 -2.69 9.68 -9.40
N LYS A 9 -3.39 9.86 -10.51
CA LYS A 9 -4.63 9.11 -10.79
C LYS A 9 -4.37 7.60 -10.83
N GLU A 10 -3.18 7.21 -11.26
CA GLU A 10 -2.73 5.83 -11.39
C GLU A 10 -2.41 5.19 -10.03
N THR A 11 -2.21 5.98 -8.96
CA THR A 11 -1.94 5.46 -7.61
C THR A 11 -3.16 5.50 -6.69
N ILE A 12 -4.34 5.83 -7.22
CA ILE A 12 -5.60 5.91 -6.48
C ILE A 12 -6.55 4.80 -6.95
N ALA A 13 -6.97 3.94 -6.02
CA ALA A 13 -7.99 2.92 -6.25
C ALA A 13 -9.25 3.28 -5.45
N MET A 14 -10.36 3.53 -6.14
CA MET A 14 -11.66 3.86 -5.51
C MET A 14 -12.50 2.62 -5.23
N ASP A 15 -12.38 1.59 -6.08
CA ASP A 15 -13.23 0.40 -6.06
C ASP A 15 -12.39 -0.86 -5.79
N LEU A 16 -12.01 -1.05 -4.52
CA LEU A 16 -11.32 -2.26 -4.07
C LEU A 16 -12.34 -3.39 -3.89
N SER A 17 -12.03 -4.58 -4.40
CA SER A 17 -12.88 -5.77 -4.24
C SER A 17 -12.45 -6.65 -3.06
N ALA A 18 -11.26 -6.42 -2.51
CA ALA A 18 -10.75 -7.17 -1.39
C ALA A 18 -11.55 -6.90 -0.11
N THR A 19 -11.91 -7.96 0.59
CA THR A 19 -12.65 -7.90 1.87
C THR A 19 -11.79 -8.31 3.07
N THR A 20 -10.53 -8.65 2.83
CA THR A 20 -9.56 -9.02 3.86
C THR A 20 -8.42 -8.00 3.87
N LYS A 21 -7.79 -7.84 5.04
CA LYS A 21 -6.65 -6.95 5.22
C LYS A 21 -5.51 -7.24 4.24
N ASP A 22 -5.15 -8.52 4.12
CA ASP A 22 -4.07 -8.95 3.23
C ASP A 22 -4.46 -8.72 1.77
N GLY A 23 -5.70 -9.02 1.39
CA GLY A 23 -6.17 -8.75 0.03
C GLY A 23 -6.17 -7.26 -0.33
N VAL A 24 -6.45 -6.37 0.63
CA VAL A 24 -6.37 -4.92 0.41
C VAL A 24 -4.92 -4.47 0.24
N ILE A 25 -3.99 -5.00 1.06
CA ILE A 25 -2.55 -4.73 0.91
C ILE A 25 -2.07 -5.16 -0.48
N ASP A 26 -2.44 -6.38 -0.91
CA ASP A 26 -2.05 -6.93 -2.20
C ASP A 26 -2.59 -6.08 -3.36
N GLN A 27 -3.87 -5.71 -3.33
CA GLN A 27 -4.47 -4.87 -4.38
C GLN A 27 -3.83 -3.48 -4.47
N LEU A 28 -3.57 -2.84 -3.33
CA LEU A 28 -2.92 -1.53 -3.29
C LEU A 28 -1.46 -1.61 -3.75
N ALA A 29 -0.72 -2.66 -3.37
CA ALA A 29 0.64 -2.88 -3.83
C ALA A 29 0.69 -3.13 -5.34
N GLN A 30 -0.25 -3.92 -5.88
CA GLN A 30 -0.39 -4.12 -7.33
C GLN A 30 -0.70 -2.82 -8.07
N GLN A 31 -1.56 -1.96 -7.52
CA GLN A 31 -1.84 -0.63 -8.09
C GLN A 31 -0.55 0.20 -8.22
N LEU A 32 0.27 0.23 -7.16
CA LEU A 32 1.56 0.93 -7.18
C LEU A 32 2.55 0.31 -8.17
N ASN A 33 2.57 -1.02 -8.29
CA ASN A 33 3.39 -1.74 -9.27
C ASN A 33 2.99 -1.39 -10.72
N GLN A 34 1.69 -1.40 -11.02
CA GLN A 34 1.16 -1.03 -12.34
C GLN A 34 1.47 0.43 -12.69
N ALA A 35 1.50 1.32 -11.69
CA ALA A 35 1.91 2.72 -11.84
C ALA A 35 3.44 2.91 -11.93
N GLY A 36 4.23 1.83 -11.93
CA GLY A 36 5.69 1.87 -12.03
C GLY A 36 6.37 2.51 -10.82
N LYS A 37 5.78 2.39 -9.63
CA LYS A 37 6.29 3.00 -8.38
C LYS A 37 7.10 2.03 -7.53
N LEU A 38 7.12 0.74 -7.87
CA LEU A 38 7.81 -0.31 -7.12
C LEU A 38 8.92 -0.92 -7.98
N ASN A 39 10.03 -1.27 -7.33
CA ASN A 39 11.12 -2.03 -7.94
C ASN A 39 10.78 -3.53 -7.96
N GLN A 40 10.32 -4.05 -6.82
CA GLN A 40 9.97 -5.45 -6.60
C GLN A 40 8.68 -5.52 -5.79
N LEU A 41 7.62 -6.08 -6.40
CA LEU A 41 6.29 -6.18 -5.78
C LEU A 41 6.31 -7.09 -4.54
N ASP A 42 6.91 -8.27 -4.68
CA ASP A 42 6.88 -9.30 -3.62
C ASP A 42 7.64 -8.83 -2.38
N ASP A 43 8.80 -8.19 -2.57
CA ASP A 43 9.59 -7.60 -1.48
C ASP A 43 8.81 -6.51 -0.75
N TYR A 44 8.06 -5.68 -1.50
CA TYR A 44 7.23 -4.63 -0.93
C TYR A 44 6.08 -5.19 -0.10
N ILE A 45 5.34 -6.17 -0.63
CA ILE A 45 4.26 -6.84 0.10
C ILE A 45 4.81 -7.49 1.38
N ALA A 46 5.90 -8.26 1.29
CA ALA A 46 6.54 -8.89 2.43
C ALA A 46 6.96 -7.85 3.50
N ALA A 47 7.51 -6.72 3.08
CA ALA A 47 7.91 -5.65 3.98
C ALA A 47 6.71 -4.96 4.66
N ILE A 48 5.59 -4.78 3.95
CA ILE A 48 4.34 -4.25 4.53
C ILE A 48 3.82 -5.19 5.61
N HIS A 49 3.73 -6.50 5.34
CA HIS A 49 3.28 -7.46 6.34
C HIS A 49 4.20 -7.50 7.55
N LYS A 50 5.52 -7.45 7.34
CA LYS A 50 6.49 -7.36 8.45
C LYS A 50 6.27 -6.11 9.30
N ARG A 51 6.00 -4.95 8.69
CA ARG A 51 5.72 -3.71 9.41
C ARG A 51 4.40 -3.79 10.20
N GLU A 52 3.39 -4.40 9.60
CA GLU A 52 2.06 -4.54 10.20
C GLU A 52 2.05 -5.53 11.38
N GLN A 53 2.91 -6.55 11.36
CA GLN A 53 3.11 -7.48 12.46
C GLN A 53 3.72 -6.83 13.71
N GLN A 54 4.55 -5.79 13.53
CA GLN A 54 5.16 -5.07 14.66
C GLN A 54 4.12 -4.25 15.44
N SER A 55 3.23 -3.59 14.72
CA SER A 55 2.13 -2.80 15.26
C SER A 55 1.21 -2.43 14.10
N SER A 56 -0.09 -2.37 14.36
CA SER A 56 -1.04 -2.00 13.32
C SER A 56 -0.76 -0.61 12.78
N THR A 57 -0.84 -0.45 11.46
CA THR A 57 -0.77 0.87 10.81
C THR A 57 -2.13 1.55 10.70
N GLY A 58 -3.18 0.98 11.32
CA GLY A 58 -4.46 1.64 11.54
C GLY A 58 -4.31 2.79 12.53
N ILE A 59 -4.74 3.99 12.15
CA ILE A 59 -4.64 5.20 12.98
C ILE A 59 -5.97 5.58 13.65
N GLY A 60 -7.02 4.79 13.43
CA GLY A 60 -8.37 5.03 13.94
C GLY A 60 -9.30 5.63 12.89
N GLU A 61 -10.58 5.78 13.25
CA GLU A 61 -11.61 6.42 12.39
C GLU A 61 -11.74 5.81 10.98
N GLY A 62 -11.46 4.50 10.84
CA GLY A 62 -11.48 3.81 9.55
C GLY A 62 -10.31 4.14 8.62
N ILE A 63 -9.23 4.76 9.13
CA ILE A 63 -8.05 5.15 8.35
C ILE A 63 -6.85 4.29 8.72
N ALA A 64 -6.07 3.90 7.72
CA ALA A 64 -4.80 3.21 7.88
C ALA A 64 -3.74 3.79 6.93
N ILE A 65 -2.47 3.67 7.33
CA ILE A 65 -1.31 4.11 6.54
C ILE A 65 -0.30 2.96 6.38
N PRO A 66 -0.63 1.86 5.69
CA PRO A 66 0.32 0.79 5.45
C PRO A 66 1.52 1.31 4.65
N HIS A 67 2.72 1.18 5.20
CA HIS A 67 3.96 1.65 4.59
C HIS A 67 5.13 0.73 4.93
N ALA A 68 6.10 0.62 4.03
CA ALA A 68 7.31 -0.14 4.25
C ALA A 68 8.47 0.50 3.49
N LYS A 69 9.68 0.28 4.01
CA LYS A 69 10.91 0.62 3.32
C LYS A 69 11.45 -0.64 2.65
N VAL A 70 11.70 -0.53 1.35
CA VAL A 70 12.35 -1.53 0.50
C VAL A 70 13.51 -0.87 -0.26
N GLU A 71 14.44 -1.67 -0.76
CA GLU A 71 15.61 -1.21 -1.52
C GLU A 71 15.32 -1.08 -3.04
#